data_AF-A0A527XDH7-F1
#
_entry.id   AF-A0A527XDH7-F1
#
_cell.length_a   1.000
_cell.length_b   1.000
_cell.length_c   1.000
_cell.angle_alpha   90.00
_cell.angle_beta   90.00
_cell.angle_gamma   90.00
#
_symmetry.space_group_name_H-M   'P 1'
#
loop_
_entity.id
_entity.type
_entity.pdbx_description
1 polymer ?
#
loop_
_entity_poly.entity_id
_entity_poly.type
_entity_poly.pdbx_seq_one_letter_code
_entity_poly.pdbx_strand_id
1 'polypeptide(L)' 'ATLLDHVTPAMRVYSEESFGPVKPVIRVKGEDEAVRVANDTEYGLSSAVFSRDIRRAMAVAARIQAGICHING' A
#
# COMPACT_ATOMS: atom_id res chain seq x y z
N ALA A 1 4.41 18.63 -3.98
CA ALA A 1 3.78 17.36 -3.57
C ALA A 1 3.37 17.47 -2.11
N THR A 2 2.28 16.83 -1.71
CA THR A 2 1.71 16.90 -0.35
C THR A 2 1.72 15.53 0.29
N LEU A 3 2.24 15.44 1.52
CA LEU A 3 2.28 14.20 2.30
C LEU A 3 1.36 14.33 3.51
N LEU A 4 0.54 13.31 3.76
CA LEU A 4 -0.31 13.22 4.95
C LEU A 4 0.18 12.06 5.83
N ASP A 5 0.59 12.36 7.05
CA ASP A 5 0.97 11.35 8.05
C ASP A 5 -0.19 11.10 9.03
N HIS A 6 -0.12 10.00 9.78
CA HIS A 6 -1.13 9.56 10.74
C HIS A 6 -2.53 9.37 10.12
N VAL A 7 -2.58 8.92 8.86
CA VAL A 7 -3.85 8.61 8.19
C VAL A 7 -4.49 7.40 8.85
N THR A 8 -5.79 7.50 9.11
CA THR A 8 -6.60 6.44 9.72
C THR A 8 -7.70 5.97 8.75
N PRO A 9 -8.23 4.75 8.91
CA PRO A 9 -9.31 4.23 8.04
C PRO A 9 -10.60 5.06 8.02
N ALA A 10 -10.82 5.91 9.04
CA ALA A 10 -11.99 6.80 9.09
C ALA A 10 -11.88 8.03 8.17
N MET A 11 -10.69 8.32 7.64
CA MET A 11 -10.45 9.48 6.78
C MET A 11 -10.72 9.14 5.31
N ARG A 12 -11.40 10.01 4.58
CA ARG A 12 -11.68 9.82 3.13
C ARG A 12 -10.44 9.53 2.29
N VAL A 13 -9.31 10.17 2.61
CA VAL A 13 -8.03 9.98 1.88
C VAL A 13 -7.44 8.57 2.03
N TYR A 14 -7.98 7.75 2.93
CA TYR A 14 -7.61 6.34 3.05
C TYR A 14 -8.22 5.49 1.92
N SER A 15 -9.48 5.72 1.58
CA SER A 15 -10.26 4.87 0.68
C SER A 15 -10.55 5.49 -0.68
N GLU A 16 -10.57 6.82 -0.78
CA GLU A 16 -10.92 7.53 -2.01
C GLU A 16 -9.67 7.93 -2.81
N GLU A 17 -9.73 7.74 -4.13
CA GLU A 17 -8.68 8.17 -5.03
C GLU A 17 -8.70 9.69 -5.22
N SER A 18 -7.65 10.36 -4.74
CA SER A 18 -7.59 11.83 -4.77
C SER A 18 -7.32 12.44 -6.16
N PHE A 19 -6.73 11.67 -7.09
CA PHE A 19 -6.22 12.14 -8.40
C PHE A 19 -5.32 13.40 -8.36
N GLY A 20 -4.88 13.81 -7.18
CA GLY A 20 -4.06 14.99 -6.94
C GLY A 20 -2.66 14.62 -6.45
N PRO A 21 -1.77 15.61 -6.28
CA PRO A 21 -0.40 15.38 -5.80
C PRO A 21 -0.35 15.14 -4.28
N VAL A 22 -1.18 14.24 -3.76
CA VAL A 22 -1.36 13.93 -2.34
C VAL A 22 -1.05 12.45 -2.08
N LYS A 23 -0.20 12.16 -1.09
CA LYS A 23 0.12 10.78 -0.68
C LYS A 23 -0.20 10.56 0.81
N PRO A 24 -1.12 9.64 1.16
CA PRO A 24 -1.33 9.22 2.54
C PRO A 24 -0.23 8.23 2.99
N VAL A 25 0.19 8.35 4.24
CA VAL A 25 1.09 7.40 4.91
C VAL A 25 0.33 6.71 6.03
N ILE A 26 0.28 5.38 5.95
CA ILE A 26 -0.36 4.51 6.94
C ILE A 26 0.75 3.65 7.57
N ARG A 27 0.84 3.68 8.91
CA ARG A 27 1.83 2.89 9.65
C ARG A 27 1.21 1.56 10.03
N VAL A 28 1.96 0.50 9.79
CA VAL A 28 1.54 -0.88 10.03
C VAL A 28 2.62 -1.62 10.80
N LYS A 29 2.22 -2.62 11.58
CA LYS A 29 3.09 -3.46 12.38
C LYS A 29 3.30 -4.80 11.66
N GLY A 30 4.36 -4.83 10.87
CA GLY A 30 4.79 -6.04 10.16
C GLY A 30 4.00 -6.29 8.87
N GLU A 31 4.30 -7.43 8.25
CA GLU A 31 3.84 -7.75 6.89
C GLU A 31 2.37 -8.13 6.83
N ASP A 32 1.86 -8.83 7.84
CA ASP A 32 0.46 -9.27 7.83
C ASP A 32 -0.49 -8.09 7.87
N GLU A 33 -0.18 -7.08 8.69
CA GLU A 33 -0.96 -5.85 8.71
C GLU A 33 -0.74 -5.03 7.43
N ALA A 34 0.48 -5.00 6.89
CA ALA A 34 0.74 -4.33 5.61
C ALA A 34 -0.10 -4.89 4.46
N VAL A 35 -0.17 -6.22 4.35
CA VAL A 35 -1.00 -6.91 3.35
C VAL A 35 -2.48 -6.65 3.61
N ARG A 36 -2.93 -6.72 4.86
CA ARG A 36 -4.32 -6.43 5.22
C ARG A 36 -4.71 -5.02 4.79
N VAL A 37 -3.89 -4.01 5.11
CA VAL A 37 -4.14 -2.61 4.74
C VAL A 37 -4.05 -2.39 3.23
N ALA A 38 -3.10 -3.03 2.55
CA ALA A 38 -2.96 -2.91 1.09
C ALA A 38 -4.17 -3.47 0.33
N ASN A 39 -4.79 -4.53 0.87
CA ASN A 39 -5.98 -5.15 0.29
C ASN A 39 -7.30 -4.57 0.82
N ASP A 40 -7.27 -3.65 1.78
CA ASP A 40 -8.45 -2.97 2.35
C ASP A 40 -8.89 -1.81 1.45
N THR A 41 -9.25 -2.17 0.21
CA THR A 41 -9.67 -1.23 -0.83
C THR A 41 -10.56 -1.96 -1.84
N GLU A 42 -11.48 -1.22 -2.47
CA GLU A 42 -12.31 -1.75 -3.57
C GLU A 42 -11.55 -1.79 -4.91
N TYR A 43 -10.35 -1.20 -4.96
CA TYR A 43 -9.51 -1.10 -6.14
C TYR A 43 -8.44 -2.21 -6.18
N GLY A 44 -7.68 -2.29 -7.28
CA GLY A 44 -6.65 -3.32 -7.44
C GLY A 44 -5.77 -3.16 -8.69
N LEU A 45 -5.47 -1.92 -9.12
CA LEU A 45 -4.75 -1.68 -10.37
C LEU A 45 -3.27 -2.07 -10.28
N SER A 46 -2.53 -1.47 -9.34
CA SER A 46 -1.08 -1.67 -9.19
C SER A 46 -0.65 -1.51 -7.74
N SER A 47 0.44 -2.18 -7.38
CA SER A 47 1.09 -2.11 -6.08
C SER A 47 2.61 -2.15 -6.22
N ALA A 48 3.32 -1.80 -5.15
CA ALA A 48 4.78 -1.92 -5.11
C ALA A 48 5.25 -2.32 -3.70
N VAL A 49 6.23 -3.22 -3.64
CA VAL A 49 6.90 -3.63 -2.41
C VAL A 49 8.37 -3.26 -2.52
N PHE A 50 8.85 -2.50 -1.53
CA PHE A 50 10.25 -2.09 -1.42
C PHE A 50 10.92 -2.82 -0.26
N SER A 51 11.97 -3.58 -0.55
CA SER A 51 12.73 -4.33 0.44
C SER A 51 14.12 -4.70 -0.09
N ARG A 52 15.10 -4.72 0.81
CA ARG A 52 16.45 -5.24 0.55
C ARG A 52 16.48 -6.77 0.45
N ASP A 53 15.52 -7.44 1.08
CA ASP A 53 15.32 -8.88 0.97
C ASP A 53 14.26 -9.16 -0.10
N ILE A 54 14.70 -9.68 -1.25
CA ILE A 54 13.85 -9.99 -2.40
C ILE A 54 12.90 -11.15 -2.11
N ARG A 55 13.31 -12.18 -1.35
CA ARG A 55 12.44 -13.32 -1.06
C ARG A 55 11.27 -12.87 -0.19
N ARG A 56 11.57 -12.05 0.81
CA ARG A 56 10.56 -11.40 1.64
C ARG A 56 9.66 -10.49 0.82
N ALA A 57 10.23 -9.68 -0.08
CA ALA A 57 9.45 -8.80 -0.97
C ALA A 57 8.47 -9.59 -1.83
N MET A 58 8.93 -10.67 -2.47
CA MET A 58 8.09 -11.56 -3.28
C MET A 58 7.01 -12.26 -2.46
N ALA A 59 7.32 -12.70 -1.23
CA ALA A 59 6.36 -13.33 -0.34
C ALA A 59 5.21 -12.36 0.05
N VAL A 60 5.53 -11.08 0.29
CA VAL A 60 4.53 -10.04 0.53
C VAL A 60 3.74 -9.74 -0.75
N ALA A 61 4.42 -9.54 -1.88
CA ALA A 61 3.79 -9.23 -3.16
C ALA A 61 2.80 -10.30 -3.61
N ALA A 62 3.10 -11.58 -3.39
CA ALA A 62 2.21 -12.70 -3.71
C ALA A 62 0.89 -12.70 -2.92
N ARG A 63 0.78 -11.90 -1.86
CA ARG A 63 -0.41 -11.77 -1.01
C ARG A 63 -1.22 -10.50 -1.30
N ILE A 64 -0.69 -9.58 -2.11
CA ILE A 64 -1.37 -8.33 -2.47
C ILE A 64 -2.32 -8.58 -3.64
N GLN A 65 -3.56 -8.12 -3.51
CA GLN A 65 -4.61 -8.26 -4.51
C GLN A 65 -4.55 -7.09 -5.50
N ALA A 66 -3.62 -7.15 -6.46
CA ALA A 66 -3.48 -6.17 -7.53
C ALA A 66 -3.14 -6.83 -8.87
N GLY A 67 -3.50 -6.20 -9.98
CA GLY A 67 -3.16 -6.69 -11.33
C GLY A 67 -1.65 -6.73 -11.59
N ILE A 68 -0.90 -5.77 -11.02
CA ILE A 68 0.56 -5.69 -11.13
C ILE A 68 1.15 -5.40 -9.75
N CYS A 69 2.27 -6.05 -9.42
CA CYS A 69 3.08 -5.72 -8.24
C CYS A 69 4.55 -5.52 -8.64
N HIS A 70 5.09 -4.34 -8.38
CA HIS A 70 6.49 -4.00 -8.63
C HIS A 70 7.36 -4.32 -7.41
N ILE A 71 8.52 -4.93 -7.63
CA ILE A 71 9.52 -5.14 -6.58
C ILE A 71 10.65 -4.11 -6.78
N ASN A 72 10.81 -3.20 -5.82
CA ASN A 72 11.84 -2.16 -5.83
C ASN A 72 11.78 -1.14 -7.00
N GLY A 73 10.63 -1.03 -7.68
CA GLY A 73 10.41 -0.12 -8.81
C GLY A 73 10.28 -0.88 -10.13
#